data_AF-A0A4Q2YWW2-F1
#
_entry.id   AF-A0A4Q2YWW2-F1
#
_cell.length_a   1.000
_cell.length_b   1.000
_cell.length_c   1.000
_cell.angle_alpha   90.00
_cell.angle_beta   90.00
_cell.angle_gamma   90.00
#
_symmetry.space_group_name_H-M   'P 1'
#
loop_
_entity.id
_entity.type
_entity.pdbx_description
1 polymer ?
#
loop_
_entity_poly.entity_id
_entity_poly.type
_entity_poly.pdbx_seq_one_letter_code
_entity_poly.pdbx_strand_id
1 'polypeptide(L)'
;MFLTVVAALSVFGPGAAMAHVDAPTLILVRAESPEEFSVKIDVDLSPILGSPEIYHRFVLRNPGNDDAELHRAAASVRDQLQIVAGAAPLDLEFKSFTGAEWAEGEVIETGSAGKRSTFYYTAAIPKTTEPIRLITPVGMTIEYPLAFTVQVPSKDISVTRWLVTGMRQTDDLDWINKPRQTGPDLARGDPSRLLPAFDPDTFSWWKQFRVYLQLGFHHIIPEGMDHILFVIGLYFLGVSWRYLLSQTTIFTVAHATTLFLSTYG
;
A
#
# COMPACT_ATOMS: atom_id res chain seq x y z
N MET A 1 -1.17 43.63 34.72
CA MET A 1 -2.57 43.64 34.23
C MET A 1 -2.82 42.30 33.57
N PHE A 2 -3.17 41.31 34.39
CA PHE A 2 -3.60 39.98 33.97
C PHE A 2 -5.04 40.12 33.44
N LEU A 3 -5.31 39.72 32.20
CA LEU A 3 -6.66 39.58 31.68
C LEU A 3 -6.82 38.22 31.00
N THR A 4 -7.28 37.26 31.81
CA THR A 4 -8.35 36.31 31.54
C THR A 4 -8.73 36.10 30.06
N VAL A 5 -8.40 34.92 29.51
CA VAL A 5 -9.25 34.23 28.54
C VAL A 5 -9.48 32.83 29.08
N VAL A 6 -10.57 32.70 29.82
CA VAL A 6 -11.14 31.43 30.28
C VAL A 6 -12.00 30.87 29.14
N ALA A 7 -11.71 29.62 28.79
CA ALA A 7 -12.61 28.58 28.30
C ALA A 7 -13.81 28.99 27.43
N ALA A 8 -13.70 28.68 26.15
CA ALA A 8 -14.81 28.15 25.35
C ALA A 8 -14.40 26.74 24.89
N LEU A 9 -14.45 25.79 25.82
CA LEU A 9 -14.56 24.36 25.53
C LEU A 9 -16.05 24.06 25.29
N SER A 10 -16.36 23.09 24.42
CA SER A 10 -17.70 22.64 23.94
C SER A 10 -18.08 23.31 22.61
N VAL A 11 -18.25 22.65 21.45
CA VAL A 11 -18.60 21.26 21.15
C VAL A 11 -17.99 20.94 19.78
N PHE A 12 -16.99 20.07 19.74
CA PHE A 12 -16.78 19.20 18.58
C PHE A 12 -16.52 17.83 19.19
N GLY A 13 -17.45 16.90 18.94
CA GLY A 13 -17.31 15.53 19.40
C GLY A 13 -16.03 14.90 18.87
N PRO A 14 -15.63 13.73 19.39
CA PRO A 14 -14.54 12.98 18.81
C PRO A 14 -15.03 12.45 17.46
N GLY A 15 -15.00 13.30 16.43
CA GLY A 15 -14.73 12.82 15.10
C GLY A 15 -13.32 12.28 15.19
N ALA A 16 -13.20 11.00 15.54
CA ALA A 16 -11.99 10.25 15.29
C ALA A 16 -11.67 10.54 13.82
N ALA A 17 -10.66 11.36 13.59
CA ALA A 17 -10.02 11.41 12.29
C ALA A 17 -9.44 10.01 12.13
N MET A 18 -10.25 9.09 11.62
CA MET A 18 -9.77 7.85 11.07
C MET A 18 -8.88 8.30 9.93
N ALA A 19 -7.57 8.29 10.15
CA ALA A 19 -6.64 8.24 9.05
C ALA A 19 -7.11 7.05 8.21
N HIS A 20 -7.71 7.31 7.05
CA HIS A 20 -7.97 6.29 6.06
C HIS A 20 -6.58 5.80 5.65
N VAL A 21 -6.11 4.76 6.32
CA VAL A 21 -4.91 4.03 5.90
C VAL A 21 -5.39 3.21 4.72
N ASP A 22 -5.10 3.70 3.52
CA ASP A 22 -5.38 2.95 2.30
C ASP A 22 -4.81 1.55 2.44
N ALA A 23 -5.71 0.58 2.36
CA ALA A 23 -5.41 -0.78 2.69
C ALA A 23 -4.60 -1.36 1.49
N PRO A 24 -3.34 -1.82 1.68
CA PRO A 24 -2.45 -2.23 0.58
C PRO A 24 -2.99 -3.40 -0.25
N THR A 25 -2.68 -3.46 -1.55
CA THR A 25 -2.95 -4.68 -2.33
C THR A 25 -2.11 -5.83 -1.78
N LEU A 26 -2.73 -6.98 -1.47
CA LEU A 26 -2.04 -8.14 -0.89
C LEU A 26 -1.88 -9.23 -1.94
N ILE A 27 -0.66 -9.69 -2.16
CA ILE A 27 -0.35 -10.84 -3.00
C ILE A 27 0.26 -11.91 -2.10
N LEU A 28 -0.35 -13.09 -2.05
CA LEU A 28 0.14 -14.25 -1.30
C LEU A 28 0.36 -15.41 -2.25
N VAL A 29 1.61 -15.88 -2.36
CA VAL A 29 2.00 -17.10 -3.07
C VAL A 29 2.29 -18.17 -2.04
N ARG A 30 1.57 -19.29 -2.08
CA ARG A 30 1.69 -20.37 -1.10
C ARG A 30 1.95 -21.71 -1.78
N ALA A 31 3.04 -22.38 -1.43
CA ALA A 31 3.29 -23.76 -1.83
C ALA A 31 2.51 -24.73 -0.93
N GLU A 32 1.26 -25.02 -1.29
CA GLU A 32 0.44 -25.99 -0.56
C GLU A 32 0.78 -27.44 -0.96
N SER A 33 1.21 -27.65 -2.20
CA SER A 33 1.67 -28.95 -2.70
C SER A 33 3.11 -28.86 -3.25
N PRO A 34 3.79 -29.99 -3.50
CA PRO A 34 5.12 -30.01 -4.12
C PRO A 34 5.13 -29.56 -5.59
N GLU A 35 3.96 -29.48 -6.23
CA GLU A 35 3.84 -29.28 -7.68
C GLU A 35 3.18 -27.96 -8.06
N GLU A 36 2.39 -27.35 -7.17
CA GLU A 36 1.56 -26.19 -7.47
C GLU A 36 1.59 -25.13 -6.36
N PHE A 37 1.74 -23.87 -6.75
CA PHE A 37 1.50 -22.69 -5.93
C PHE A 37 0.02 -22.30 -5.99
N SER A 38 -0.57 -22.03 -4.82
CA SER A 38 -1.81 -21.26 -4.69
C SER A 38 -1.45 -19.78 -4.59
N VAL A 39 -2.05 -18.95 -5.43
CA VAL A 39 -1.80 -17.50 -5.47
C VAL A 39 -3.09 -16.77 -5.16
N LYS A 40 -3.10 -16.01 -4.06
CA LYS A 40 -4.22 -15.19 -3.62
C LYS A 40 -3.88 -13.71 -3.79
N ILE A 41 -4.74 -12.96 -4.48
CA ILE A 41 -4.55 -11.52 -4.71
C ILE A 41 -5.77 -10.76 -4.18
N ASP A 42 -5.59 -9.98 -3.12
CA ASP A 42 -6.61 -9.08 -2.58
C ASP A 42 -6.37 -7.68 -3.13
N VAL A 43 -7.28 -7.18 -3.97
CA VAL A 43 -7.08 -5.95 -4.75
C VAL A 43 -8.35 -5.10 -4.82
N ASP A 44 -8.18 -3.78 -4.87
CA ASP A 44 -9.26 -2.86 -5.25
C ASP A 44 -9.44 -2.88 -6.76
N LEU A 45 -10.65 -3.23 -7.21
CA LEU A 45 -10.95 -3.33 -8.63
C LEU A 45 -11.39 -2.00 -9.25
N SER A 46 -11.57 -0.95 -8.48
CA SER A 46 -12.03 0.35 -9.00
C SER A 46 -11.14 0.91 -10.11
N PRO A 47 -9.80 0.90 -9.99
CA PRO A 47 -8.92 1.35 -11.07
C PRO A 47 -8.97 0.47 -12.33
N ILE A 48 -9.34 -0.81 -12.18
CA ILE A 48 -9.41 -1.78 -13.28
C ILE A 48 -10.76 -1.69 -13.99
N LEU A 49 -11.85 -1.54 -13.23
CA LEU A 49 -13.22 -1.46 -13.73
C LEU A 49 -13.63 -0.03 -14.11
N GLY A 50 -12.82 0.97 -13.74
CA GLY A 50 -12.94 2.37 -14.13
C GLY A 50 -13.59 3.27 -13.09
N SER A 51 -14.39 2.72 -12.16
CA SER A 51 -14.91 3.50 -11.04
C SER A 51 -15.36 2.61 -9.85
N PRO A 52 -15.41 3.17 -8.62
CA PRO A 52 -15.96 2.48 -7.46
C PRO A 52 -17.42 2.02 -7.62
N GLU A 53 -18.25 2.76 -8.37
CA GLU A 53 -19.65 2.40 -8.63
C GLU A 53 -19.77 1.18 -9.55
N ILE A 54 -18.90 1.09 -10.56
CA ILE A 54 -18.84 -0.08 -11.45
C ILE A 54 -18.34 -1.28 -10.65
N TYR A 55 -17.32 -1.09 -9.82
CA TYR A 55 -16.82 -2.15 -8.94
C TYR A 55 -17.90 -2.67 -7.97
N HIS A 56 -18.60 -1.79 -7.27
CA HIS A 56 -19.68 -2.18 -6.38
C HIS A 56 -20.78 -2.98 -7.11
N ARG A 57 -21.21 -2.50 -8.29
CA ARG A 57 -22.21 -3.20 -9.11
C ARG A 57 -21.71 -4.56 -9.59
N PHE A 58 -20.43 -4.63 -9.98
CA PHE A 58 -19.79 -5.87 -10.39
C PHE A 58 -19.84 -6.90 -9.27
N VAL A 59 -19.50 -6.51 -8.04
CA VAL A 59 -19.54 -7.41 -6.87
C VAL A 59 -20.97 -7.81 -6.50
N LEU A 60 -21.92 -6.87 -6.47
CA LEU A 60 -23.33 -7.16 -6.14
C LEU A 60 -24.00 -8.12 -7.13
N ARG A 61 -23.56 -8.11 -8.39
CA ARG A 61 -24.02 -9.07 -9.40
C ARG A 61 -23.62 -10.51 -9.05
N ASN A 62 -22.63 -10.68 -8.18
CA ASN A 62 -22.05 -11.96 -7.78
C ASN A 62 -21.67 -12.82 -9.01
N PRO A 63 -20.68 -12.37 -9.82
CA PRO A 63 -20.33 -13.03 -11.06
C PRO A 63 -19.87 -14.47 -10.78
N GLY A 64 -20.46 -15.42 -11.52
CA GLY A 64 -20.00 -16.81 -11.50
C GLY A 64 -18.63 -16.95 -12.18
N ASN A 65 -17.97 -18.08 -11.95
CA ASN A 65 -16.62 -18.31 -12.50
C ASN A 65 -16.55 -18.26 -14.02
N ASP A 66 -17.65 -18.53 -14.75
CA ASP A 66 -17.71 -18.48 -16.23
C ASP A 66 -17.93 -17.07 -16.79
N ASP A 67 -17.99 -16.05 -15.93
CA ASP A 67 -18.33 -14.70 -16.33
C ASP A 67 -17.20 -14.01 -17.13
N ALA A 68 -17.54 -13.53 -18.33
CA ALA A 68 -16.57 -12.93 -19.25
C ALA A 68 -15.97 -11.61 -18.73
N GLU A 69 -16.69 -10.84 -17.93
CA GLU A 69 -16.18 -9.62 -17.31
C GLU A 69 -15.21 -9.97 -16.17
N LEU A 70 -15.56 -10.97 -15.36
CA LEU A 70 -14.67 -11.51 -14.33
C LEU A 70 -13.36 -12.06 -14.91
N HIS A 71 -13.42 -12.86 -15.98
CA HIS A 71 -12.21 -13.36 -16.63
C HIS A 71 -11.33 -12.24 -17.20
N ARG A 72 -11.93 -11.16 -17.72
CA ARG A 72 -11.17 -9.98 -18.18
C ARG A 72 -10.52 -9.23 -17.01
N ALA A 73 -11.24 -9.07 -15.90
CA ALA A 73 -10.68 -8.47 -14.69
C ALA A 73 -9.52 -9.32 -14.13
N ALA A 74 -9.69 -10.64 -14.06
CA ALA A 74 -8.65 -11.56 -13.61
C ALA A 74 -7.41 -11.52 -14.52
N ALA A 75 -7.58 -11.51 -15.84
CA ALA A 75 -6.48 -11.34 -16.78
C ALA A 75 -5.75 -10.01 -16.58
N SER A 76 -6.50 -8.90 -16.42
CA SER A 76 -5.91 -7.59 -16.14
C SER A 76 -5.10 -7.57 -14.83
N VAL A 77 -5.60 -8.19 -13.75
CA VAL A 77 -4.89 -8.28 -12.47
C VAL A 77 -3.58 -9.06 -12.66
N ARG A 78 -3.62 -10.22 -13.32
CA ARG A 78 -2.43 -11.04 -13.61
C ARG A 78 -1.41 -10.27 -14.47
N ASP A 79 -1.86 -9.59 -15.51
CA ASP A 79 -0.96 -8.92 -16.46
C ASP A 79 -0.27 -7.70 -15.82
N GLN A 80 -0.92 -7.07 -14.83
CA GLN A 80 -0.35 -5.99 -14.02
C GLN A 80 0.53 -6.48 -12.86
N LEU A 81 0.26 -7.65 -12.27
CA LEU A 81 1.02 -8.20 -11.14
C LEU A 81 1.84 -9.42 -11.59
N GLN A 82 2.96 -9.16 -12.28
CA GLN A 82 3.77 -10.22 -12.89
C GLN A 82 4.67 -10.88 -11.85
N ILE A 83 4.32 -12.08 -11.42
CA ILE A 83 5.15 -12.90 -10.53
C ILE A 83 6.14 -13.67 -11.41
N VAL A 84 7.43 -13.51 -11.16
CA VAL A 84 8.51 -14.16 -11.93
C VAL A 84 9.37 -15.00 -11.01
N ALA A 85 9.84 -16.15 -11.52
CA ALA A 85 10.91 -16.92 -10.93
C ALA A 85 12.14 -16.77 -11.82
N GLY A 86 13.11 -15.98 -11.35
CA GLY A 86 14.24 -15.63 -12.20
C GLY A 86 13.86 -14.68 -13.34
N ALA A 87 14.01 -15.15 -14.57
CA ALA A 87 13.61 -14.46 -15.79
C ALA A 87 12.27 -14.93 -16.39
N ALA A 88 11.68 -16.01 -15.87
CA ALA A 88 10.45 -16.59 -16.41
C ALA A 88 9.22 -16.18 -15.58
N PRO A 89 8.14 -15.68 -16.22
CA PRO A 89 6.88 -15.43 -15.52
C PRO A 89 6.21 -16.75 -15.09
N LEU A 90 5.58 -16.74 -13.93
CA LEU A 90 4.69 -17.82 -13.51
C LEU A 90 3.41 -17.74 -14.33
N ASP A 91 2.99 -18.87 -14.89
CA ASP A 91 1.72 -18.98 -15.59
C ASP A 91 0.60 -19.10 -14.56
N LEU A 92 -0.11 -17.99 -14.32
CA LEU A 92 -1.22 -17.94 -13.36
C LEU A 92 -2.53 -18.36 -14.05
N GLU A 93 -3.09 -19.49 -13.63
CA GLU A 93 -4.40 -19.96 -14.04
C GLU A 93 -5.47 -19.50 -13.05
N PHE A 94 -6.46 -18.75 -13.51
CA PHE A 94 -7.56 -18.28 -12.65
C PHE A 94 -8.46 -19.44 -12.20
N LYS A 95 -8.78 -19.51 -10.91
CA LYS A 95 -9.64 -20.55 -10.32
C LYS A 95 -10.96 -20.02 -9.79
N SER A 96 -10.93 -18.96 -8.99
CA SER A 96 -12.14 -18.42 -8.38
C SER A 96 -11.97 -16.97 -7.93
N PHE A 97 -13.11 -16.37 -7.62
CA PHE A 97 -13.21 -14.99 -7.19
C PHE A 97 -14.09 -14.89 -5.94
N THR A 98 -13.75 -13.96 -5.06
CA THR A 98 -14.59 -13.58 -3.92
C THR A 98 -14.70 -12.07 -3.93
N GLY A 99 -15.93 -11.57 -4.09
CA GLY A 99 -16.20 -10.13 -4.08
C GLY A 99 -16.00 -9.52 -2.70
N ALA A 100 -15.66 -8.24 -2.66
CA ALA A 100 -15.54 -7.48 -1.42
C ALA A 100 -16.87 -7.46 -0.63
N GLU A 101 -16.78 -7.44 0.69
CA GLU A 101 -17.95 -7.21 1.54
C GLU A 101 -18.25 -5.71 1.63
N TRP A 102 -19.48 -5.34 1.24
CA TRP A 102 -20.01 -3.99 1.35
C TRP A 102 -21.12 -3.98 2.41
N ALA A 103 -21.07 -3.03 3.35
CA ALA A 103 -22.12 -2.93 4.35
C ALA A 103 -23.40 -2.37 3.72
N GLU A 104 -24.55 -2.84 4.20
CA GLU A 104 -25.85 -2.37 3.71
C GLU A 104 -26.01 -0.87 4.03
N GLY A 105 -26.15 -0.03 2.99
CA GLY A 105 -26.26 1.42 3.12
C GLY A 105 -24.92 2.17 3.19
N GLU A 106 -23.79 1.52 2.96
CA GLU A 106 -22.49 2.17 2.84
C GLU A 106 -22.47 3.12 1.64
N VAL A 107 -22.19 4.40 1.91
CA VAL A 107 -22.25 5.46 0.89
C VAL A 107 -20.99 5.39 0.01
N ILE A 108 -21.17 5.20 -1.30
CA ILE A 108 -20.09 5.12 -2.31
C ILE A 108 -19.34 6.47 -2.45
N GLU A 109 -19.81 7.55 -1.82
CA GLU A 109 -19.20 8.88 -1.83
C GLU A 109 -17.76 8.90 -1.27
N THR A 110 -17.38 7.92 -0.46
CA THR A 110 -16.00 7.73 0.04
C THR A 110 -15.10 6.89 -0.88
N GLY A 111 -15.58 6.53 -2.07
CA GLY A 111 -14.88 5.66 -3.01
C GLY A 111 -14.87 4.19 -2.58
N SER A 112 -13.89 3.44 -3.06
CA SER A 112 -13.64 2.02 -2.73
C SER A 112 -12.66 1.85 -1.57
N ALA A 113 -12.43 2.90 -0.77
CA ALA A 113 -11.42 2.92 0.28
C ALA A 113 -11.55 1.69 1.22
N GLY A 114 -10.51 0.84 1.23
CA GLY A 114 -10.46 -0.37 2.04
C GLY A 114 -11.23 -1.59 1.49
N LYS A 115 -11.93 -1.48 0.35
CA LYS A 115 -12.67 -2.57 -0.29
C LYS A 115 -11.76 -3.37 -1.21
N ARG A 116 -11.58 -4.65 -0.89
CA ARG A 116 -10.77 -5.57 -1.72
C ARG A 116 -11.54 -6.82 -2.08
N SER A 117 -11.48 -7.17 -3.35
CA SER A 117 -11.94 -8.47 -3.83
C SER A 117 -10.75 -9.38 -3.98
N THR A 118 -10.98 -10.67 -3.74
CA THR A 118 -9.95 -11.68 -3.75
C THR A 118 -10.04 -12.49 -5.04
N PHE A 119 -8.93 -12.55 -5.76
CA PHE A 119 -8.73 -13.50 -6.86
C PHE A 119 -7.87 -14.65 -6.40
N TYR A 120 -8.27 -15.86 -6.77
CA TYR A 120 -7.52 -17.08 -6.54
C TYR A 120 -7.01 -17.61 -7.89
N TYR A 121 -5.70 -17.79 -7.97
CA TYR A 121 -5.02 -18.40 -9.09
C TYR A 121 -4.23 -19.62 -8.60
N THR A 122 -3.85 -20.48 -9.55
CA THR A 122 -2.80 -21.45 -9.32
C THR A 122 -1.69 -21.32 -10.35
N ALA A 123 -0.51 -21.80 -10.01
CA ALA A 123 0.64 -21.81 -10.91
C ALA A 123 1.52 -23.02 -10.62
N ALA A 124 2.11 -23.62 -11.66
CA ALA A 124 3.09 -24.68 -11.46
C ALA A 124 4.31 -24.16 -10.68
N ILE A 125 4.81 -24.94 -9.72
CA ILE A 125 6.03 -24.59 -9.01
C ILE A 125 7.21 -24.61 -10.02
N PRO A 126 7.95 -23.51 -10.16
CA PRO A 126 9.09 -23.44 -11.05
C PRO A 126 10.13 -24.49 -10.68
N LYS A 127 10.66 -25.21 -11.67
CA LYS A 127 11.77 -26.16 -11.47
C LYS A 127 13.12 -25.46 -11.23
N THR A 128 13.17 -24.14 -11.32
CA THR A 128 14.37 -23.33 -11.11
C THR A 128 14.62 -23.08 -9.63
N THR A 129 15.89 -22.90 -9.27
CA THR A 129 16.30 -22.44 -7.93
C THR A 129 16.38 -20.93 -7.81
N GLU A 130 16.00 -20.19 -8.87
CA GLU A 130 16.05 -18.73 -8.88
C GLU A 130 15.01 -18.10 -7.94
N PRO A 131 15.32 -16.91 -7.39
CA PRO A 131 14.42 -16.22 -6.48
C PRO A 131 13.13 -15.81 -7.17
N ILE A 132 12.06 -15.74 -6.39
CA ILE A 132 10.77 -15.22 -6.85
C ILE A 132 10.75 -13.71 -6.64
N ARG A 133 10.19 -12.98 -7.61
CA ARG A 133 9.94 -11.54 -7.52
C ARG A 133 8.56 -11.19 -8.05
N LEU A 134 8.03 -10.06 -7.59
CA LEU A 134 6.91 -9.39 -8.22
C LEU A 134 7.45 -8.24 -9.07
N ILE A 135 7.03 -8.15 -10.32
CA ILE A 135 7.34 -7.08 -11.28
C ILE A 135 6.04 -6.35 -11.63
N THR A 136 6.10 -5.03 -11.68
CA THR A 136 4.99 -4.17 -12.06
C THR A 136 5.30 -3.47 -13.40
N PRO A 137 4.44 -3.62 -14.43
CA PRO A 137 4.66 -2.99 -15.72
C PRO A 137 4.42 -1.48 -15.64
N VAL A 138 4.95 -0.77 -16.64
CA VAL A 138 4.71 0.67 -16.78
C VAL A 138 3.23 0.90 -17.11
N GLY A 139 2.57 1.78 -16.37
CA GLY A 139 1.14 2.06 -16.55
C GLY A 139 0.19 1.12 -15.81
N MET A 140 0.69 0.35 -14.83
CA MET A 140 -0.14 -0.31 -13.83
C MET A 140 -1.14 0.69 -13.24
N THR A 141 -2.40 0.27 -13.15
CA THR A 141 -3.48 1.04 -12.54
C THR A 141 -3.74 0.63 -11.09
N ILE A 142 -3.30 -0.56 -10.67
CA ILE A 142 -3.39 -1.03 -9.28
C ILE A 142 -2.59 -0.09 -8.36
N GLU A 143 -3.23 0.32 -7.27
CA GLU A 143 -2.67 1.29 -6.33
C GLU A 143 -1.63 0.65 -5.39
N TYR A 144 -0.60 1.46 -5.10
CA TYR A 144 0.39 1.17 -4.07
C TYR A 144 -0.18 1.48 -2.68
N PRO A 145 0.35 0.85 -1.60
CA PRO A 145 1.45 -0.11 -1.59
C PRO A 145 1.00 -1.55 -1.89
N LEU A 146 1.93 -2.35 -2.42
CA LEU A 146 1.72 -3.78 -2.66
C LEU A 146 2.50 -4.59 -1.62
N ALA A 147 1.85 -5.56 -0.97
CA ALA A 147 2.50 -6.51 -0.09
C ALA A 147 2.61 -7.88 -0.79
N PHE A 148 3.82 -8.27 -1.20
CA PHE A 148 4.10 -9.55 -1.83
C PHE A 148 4.64 -10.55 -0.81
N THR A 149 3.88 -11.59 -0.51
CA THR A 149 4.22 -12.62 0.48
C THR A 149 4.38 -13.98 -0.18
N VAL A 150 5.48 -14.68 0.12
CA VAL A 150 5.70 -16.05 -0.30
C VAL A 150 5.75 -16.94 0.94
N GLN A 151 4.93 -18.00 0.94
CA GLN A 151 4.82 -18.98 2.01
C GLN A 151 5.12 -20.39 1.50
N VAL A 152 5.98 -21.09 2.22
CA VAL A 152 6.27 -22.51 2.01
C VAL A 152 6.08 -23.22 3.36
N PRO A 153 4.83 -23.62 3.69
CA PRO A 153 4.51 -24.23 4.97
C PRO A 153 5.32 -25.50 5.27
N SER A 154 5.63 -26.29 4.25
CA SER A 154 6.46 -27.51 4.39
C SER A 154 7.89 -27.24 4.87
N LYS A 155 8.37 -25.99 4.72
CA LYS A 155 9.70 -25.54 5.15
C LYS A 155 9.67 -24.51 6.28
N ASP A 156 8.50 -24.17 6.83
CA ASP A 156 8.30 -23.08 7.81
C ASP A 156 8.85 -21.73 7.32
N ILE A 157 8.69 -21.43 6.02
CA ILE A 157 9.13 -20.18 5.39
C ILE A 157 7.92 -19.29 5.13
N SER A 158 7.98 -18.04 5.58
CA SER A 158 7.04 -16.98 5.23
C SER A 158 7.81 -15.67 5.11
N VAL A 159 7.85 -15.08 3.92
CA VAL A 159 8.62 -13.86 3.64
C VAL A 159 7.74 -12.86 2.91
N THR A 160 7.72 -11.61 3.39
CA THR A 160 6.98 -10.51 2.78
C THR A 160 7.92 -9.43 2.24
N ARG A 161 7.61 -8.89 1.07
CA ARG A 161 8.28 -7.76 0.42
C ARG A 161 7.25 -6.71 0.04
N TRP A 162 7.59 -5.47 0.34
CA TRP A 162 6.73 -4.34 0.05
C TRP A 162 7.18 -3.65 -1.24
N LEU A 163 6.23 -3.33 -2.10
CA LEU A 163 6.40 -2.39 -3.20
C LEU A 163 5.71 -1.10 -2.84
N VAL A 164 6.46 0.00 -2.94
CA VAL A 164 5.95 1.36 -2.78
C VAL A 164 6.08 2.12 -4.09
N THR A 165 5.39 3.25 -4.19
CA THR A 165 5.38 4.11 -5.37
C THR A 165 6.79 4.37 -5.89
N GLY A 166 7.01 4.13 -7.19
CA GLY A 166 8.30 4.27 -7.86
C GLY A 166 9.14 3.00 -7.94
N MET A 167 8.81 1.95 -7.17
CA MET A 167 9.41 0.63 -7.33
C MET A 167 8.72 -0.17 -8.42
N ARG A 168 9.50 -0.80 -9.31
CA ARG A 168 9.00 -1.65 -10.40
C ARG A 168 9.14 -3.14 -10.15
N GLN A 169 9.88 -3.51 -9.11
CA GLN A 169 10.10 -4.91 -8.75
C GLN A 169 10.41 -5.04 -7.26
N THR A 170 10.14 -6.22 -6.69
CA THR A 170 10.59 -6.57 -5.33
C THR A 170 12.07 -6.92 -5.34
N ASP A 171 12.70 -6.86 -4.18
CA ASP A 171 13.96 -7.58 -3.96
C ASP A 171 13.77 -9.08 -4.18
N ASP A 172 14.88 -9.76 -4.46
CA ASP A 172 14.93 -11.21 -4.62
C ASP A 172 14.42 -11.92 -3.36
N LEU A 173 13.43 -12.80 -3.54
CA LEU A 173 12.91 -13.64 -2.48
C LEU A 173 13.46 -15.05 -2.64
N ASP A 174 14.49 -15.37 -1.84
CA ASP A 174 15.02 -16.72 -1.72
C ASP A 174 14.05 -17.58 -0.89
N TRP A 175 13.24 -18.37 -1.59
CA TRP A 175 12.24 -19.26 -1.02
C TRP A 175 12.76 -20.70 -0.84
N ILE A 176 14.00 -20.98 -1.26
CA ILE A 176 14.55 -22.34 -1.32
C ILE A 176 15.64 -22.56 -0.26
N ASN A 177 16.56 -21.60 -0.08
CA ASN A 177 17.84 -21.82 0.59
C ASN A 177 18.07 -21.04 1.89
N LYS A 178 17.23 -20.05 2.27
CA LYS A 178 17.46 -19.30 3.53
C LYS A 178 16.51 -19.65 4.69
N PRO A 179 17.08 -19.77 5.92
CA PRO A 179 16.40 -20.27 7.10
C PRO A 179 15.58 -19.19 7.81
N ARG A 180 14.64 -19.67 8.64
CA ARG A 180 13.94 -18.97 9.74
C ARG A 180 14.61 -17.65 10.17
N GLN A 181 13.93 -16.52 9.97
CA GLN A 181 14.21 -15.33 10.79
C GLN A 181 13.67 -15.56 12.21
N THR A 182 14.28 -16.48 12.97
CA THR A 182 14.13 -16.52 14.43
C THR A 182 15.06 -15.47 15.02
N GLY A 183 14.57 -14.22 15.05
CA GLY A 183 15.05 -13.17 15.95
C GLY A 183 13.88 -12.72 16.86
N PRO A 184 14.13 -12.13 18.04
CA PRO A 184 13.08 -11.77 19.00
C PRO A 184 12.12 -10.66 18.54
N ASP A 185 12.16 -10.24 17.27
CA ASP A 185 11.48 -9.03 16.77
C ASP A 185 10.09 -9.27 16.18
N LEU A 186 9.55 -10.49 16.23
CA LEU A 186 8.11 -10.70 15.98
C LEU A 186 7.23 -10.20 17.15
N ALA A 187 7.81 -9.65 18.22
CA ALA A 187 7.09 -9.06 19.35
C ALA A 187 7.22 -7.52 19.48
N ARG A 188 7.99 -6.85 18.60
CA ARG A 188 7.99 -5.39 18.49
C ARG A 188 7.88 -5.01 17.03
N GLY A 189 6.73 -4.47 16.66
CA GLY A 189 6.47 -3.91 15.34
C GLY A 189 7.36 -2.72 15.04
N ASP A 190 8.60 -2.98 14.63
CA ASP A 190 9.41 -2.01 13.92
C ASP A 190 9.67 -2.50 12.49
N PRO A 191 8.78 -2.18 11.54
CA PRO A 191 8.90 -2.59 10.14
C PRO A 191 10.09 -1.95 9.41
N SER A 192 10.82 -1.02 10.04
CA SER A 192 11.90 -0.27 9.38
C SER A 192 13.25 -1.00 9.31
N ARG A 193 13.40 -2.16 9.96
CA ARG A 193 14.71 -2.86 10.08
C ARG A 193 14.84 -4.21 9.35
N LEU A 194 13.83 -4.68 8.62
CA LEU A 194 13.80 -6.04 8.03
C LEU A 194 13.84 -6.11 6.49
N LEU A 195 14.34 -5.08 5.82
CA LEU A 195 14.53 -5.07 4.36
C LEU A 195 15.99 -4.63 4.06
N PRO A 196 16.65 -5.05 2.96
CA PRO A 196 17.32 -4.06 2.15
C PRO A 196 16.19 -3.28 1.48
N ALA A 197 15.57 -2.37 2.24
CA ALA A 197 14.59 -1.44 1.71
C ALA A 197 15.32 -0.62 0.63
N PHE A 198 14.61 0.32 0.02
CA PHE A 198 15.28 1.57 -0.33
C PHE A 198 15.91 2.11 0.98
N ASP A 199 17.14 1.67 1.32
CA ASP A 199 17.90 2.08 2.49
C ASP A 199 18.68 3.30 2.04
N PRO A 200 18.10 4.48 2.27
CA PRO A 200 18.60 5.68 1.67
C PRO A 200 19.93 6.05 2.40
N ASP A 201 20.18 5.46 3.57
CA ASP A 201 21.38 5.66 4.40
C ASP A 201 22.61 4.93 3.84
N THR A 202 22.44 4.03 2.85
CA THR A 202 23.56 3.42 2.09
C THR A 202 24.04 4.29 0.93
N PHE A 203 23.26 5.30 0.51
CA PHE A 203 23.67 6.21 -0.54
C PHE A 203 24.56 7.32 0.01
N SER A 204 25.53 7.76 -0.80
CA SER A 204 26.21 9.03 -0.56
C SER A 204 25.16 10.12 -0.32
N TRP A 205 25.33 10.94 0.71
CA TRP A 205 24.39 11.98 1.14
C TRP A 205 23.87 12.88 0.00
N TRP A 206 24.67 13.06 -1.07
CA TRP A 206 24.28 13.79 -2.26
C TRP A 206 23.23 13.07 -3.13
N LYS A 207 23.33 11.75 -3.25
CA LYS A 207 22.32 10.93 -3.94
C LYS A 207 21.04 10.85 -3.11
N GLN A 208 21.19 10.71 -1.79
CA GLN A 208 20.11 10.74 -0.82
C GLN A 208 19.25 11.99 -0.93
N PHE A 209 19.92 13.15 -0.91
CA PHE A 209 19.27 14.44 -1.05
C PHE A 209 18.47 14.56 -2.36
N ARG A 210 19.03 14.09 -3.48
CA ARG A 210 18.35 14.15 -4.80
C ARG A 210 17.11 13.27 -4.85
N VAL A 211 17.17 12.07 -4.27
CA VAL A 211 16.02 11.15 -4.21
C VAL A 211 14.89 11.78 -3.42
N TYR A 212 15.17 12.28 -2.21
CA TYR A 212 14.14 12.93 -1.39
C TYR A 212 13.61 14.22 -2.00
N LEU A 213 14.47 14.98 -2.67
CA LEU A 213 14.05 16.19 -3.39
C LEU A 213 13.09 15.84 -4.53
N GLN A 214 13.40 14.81 -5.32
CA GLN A 214 12.58 14.38 -6.44
C GLN A 214 11.24 13.78 -5.97
N LEU A 215 11.27 13.01 -4.88
CA LEU A 215 10.07 12.45 -4.26
C LEU A 215 9.16 13.54 -3.68
N GLY A 216 9.73 14.50 -2.96
CA GLY A 216 8.99 15.65 -2.45
C GLY A 216 8.38 16.51 -3.58
N PHE A 217 9.09 16.66 -4.70
CA PHE A 217 8.58 17.39 -5.86
C PHE A 217 7.40 16.68 -6.53
N HIS A 218 7.48 15.35 -6.66
CA HIS A 218 6.39 14.54 -7.20
C HIS A 218 5.18 14.51 -6.26
N HIS A 219 5.40 14.52 -4.94
CA HIS A 219 4.33 14.55 -3.94
C HIS A 219 3.56 15.89 -3.92
N ILE A 220 4.23 17.01 -4.22
CA ILE A 220 3.59 18.33 -4.29
C ILE A 220 2.94 18.56 -5.67
N ILE A 221 3.52 18.03 -6.74
CA ILE A 221 3.05 18.20 -8.13
C ILE A 221 2.94 16.79 -8.74
N PRO A 222 1.77 16.11 -8.63
CA PRO A 222 0.46 16.60 -9.10
C PRO A 222 -0.70 16.63 -8.07
N GLU A 223 -0.62 15.93 -6.92
CA GLU A 223 -1.74 15.75 -5.98
C GLU A 223 -1.72 16.72 -4.78
N GLY A 224 -0.69 17.56 -4.66
CA GLY A 224 -0.46 18.44 -3.51
C GLY A 224 -1.23 19.76 -3.52
N MET A 225 -2.45 19.83 -4.08
CA MET A 225 -3.23 21.07 -4.12
C MET A 225 -3.42 21.65 -2.70
N ASP A 226 -3.69 20.79 -1.72
CA ASP A 226 -3.84 21.21 -0.31
C ASP A 226 -2.54 21.77 0.28
N HIS A 227 -1.38 21.23 -0.13
CA HIS A 227 -0.08 21.75 0.30
C HIS A 227 0.22 23.11 -0.33
N ILE A 228 -0.12 23.30 -1.60
CA ILE A 228 0.01 24.58 -2.29
C ILE A 228 -0.93 25.61 -1.64
N LEU A 229 -2.18 25.23 -1.35
CA LEU A 229 -3.15 26.08 -0.64
C LEU A 229 -2.68 26.41 0.78
N PHE A 230 -2.02 25.49 1.47
CA PHE A 230 -1.42 25.74 2.79
C PHE A 230 -0.27 26.76 2.71
N VAL A 231 0.64 26.63 1.75
CA VAL A 231 1.75 27.58 1.56
C VAL A 231 1.24 28.96 1.15
N ILE A 232 0.24 29.02 0.26
CA ILE A 232 -0.43 30.27 -0.13
C ILE A 232 -1.16 30.87 1.08
N GLY A 233 -1.85 30.06 1.88
CA GLY A 233 -2.50 30.48 3.12
C GLY A 233 -1.52 31.07 4.13
N LEU A 234 -0.37 30.43 4.36
CA LEU A 234 0.70 30.97 5.20
C LEU A 234 1.24 32.30 4.66
N TYR A 235 1.47 32.38 3.35
CA TYR A 235 1.94 33.61 2.70
C TYR A 235 0.99 34.79 2.90
N PHE A 236 -0.33 34.58 2.75
CA PHE A 236 -1.32 35.62 3.00
C PHE A 236 -1.53 35.94 4.49
N LEU A 237 -1.33 34.97 5.38
CA LEU A 237 -1.50 35.13 6.83
C LEU A 237 -0.29 35.79 7.51
N GLY A 238 0.89 35.75 6.87
CA GLY A 238 2.12 36.34 7.36
C GLY A 238 2.99 36.92 6.25
N VAL A 239 2.79 38.20 5.90
CA VAL A 239 3.59 38.93 4.89
C VAL A 239 5.07 39.09 5.29
N SER A 240 5.46 38.67 6.50
CA SER A 240 6.84 38.74 6.98
C SER A 240 7.38 37.36 7.37
N TRP A 241 8.63 37.11 6.97
CA TRP A 241 9.33 35.82 7.15
C TRP A 241 9.35 35.32 8.60
N ARG A 242 9.32 36.23 9.58
CA ARG A 242 9.27 35.91 11.01
C ARG A 242 7.97 35.22 11.41
N TYR A 243 6.85 35.68 10.87
CA TYR A 243 5.53 35.09 11.15
C TYR A 243 5.39 33.73 10.48
N LEU A 244 5.89 33.58 9.25
CA LEU A 244 5.94 32.29 8.56
C LEU A 244 6.72 31.24 9.35
N LEU A 245 7.89 31.62 9.87
CA LEU A 245 8.73 30.72 10.65
C LEU A 245 8.05 30.31 11.96
N SER A 246 7.40 31.25 12.65
CA SER A 246 6.65 30.97 13.88
C SER A 246 5.45 30.04 13.61
N GLN A 247 4.67 30.30 12.56
CA GLN A 247 3.51 29.48 12.21
C GLN A 247 3.90 28.06 11.85
N THR A 248 4.93 27.91 11.01
CA THR A 248 5.44 26.60 10.60
C THR A 248 5.96 25.83 11.81
N THR A 249 6.70 26.48 12.70
CA THR A 249 7.25 25.83 13.91
C THR A 249 6.12 25.34 14.84
N ILE A 250 5.12 26.18 15.09
CA ILE A 250 3.97 25.81 15.95
C ILE A 250 3.19 24.65 15.33
N PHE A 251 2.97 24.69 14.01
CA PHE A 251 2.32 23.60 13.29
C PHE A 251 3.10 22.29 13.41
N THR A 252 4.42 22.32 13.18
CA THR A 252 5.28 21.13 13.32
C THR A 252 5.22 20.56 14.74
N VAL A 253 5.28 21.42 15.76
CA VAL A 253 5.21 20.99 17.17
C VAL A 253 3.84 20.37 17.48
N ALA A 254 2.75 21.02 17.08
CA ALA A 254 1.40 20.51 17.31
C ALA A 254 1.19 19.16 16.60
N HIS A 255 1.58 19.06 15.33
CA HIS A 255 1.43 17.86 14.53
C HIS A 255 2.26 16.68 15.11
N ALA A 256 3.52 16.94 15.47
CA ALA A 256 4.36 15.93 16.12
C ALA A 256 3.77 15.46 17.46
N THR A 257 3.18 16.36 18.23
CA THR A 257 2.53 16.03 19.52
C THR A 257 1.29 15.15 19.29
N THR A 258 0.46 15.46 18.30
CA THR A 258 -0.71 14.65 17.94
C THR A 258 -0.31 13.26 17.46
N LEU A 259 0.70 13.14 16.60
CA LEU A 259 1.22 11.84 16.15
C LEU A 259 1.78 11.02 17.33
N PHE A 260 2.53 11.67 18.22
CA PHE A 260 3.05 11.04 19.44
C PHE A 260 1.91 10.50 20.31
N LEU A 261 0.88 11.31 20.56
CA LEU A 261 -0.30 10.89 21.33
C LEU A 261 -1.07 9.78 20.63
N SER A 262 -1.20 9.81 19.30
CA SER A 262 -1.87 8.73 18.56
C SER A 262 -1.11 7.41 18.59
N THR A 263 0.21 7.46 18.77
CA THR A 263 1.07 6.26 18.81
C THR A 263 1.18 5.67 20.22
N TYR A 264 1.09 6.51 21.25
CA TYR A 264 1.34 6.10 22.65
C TYR A 264 0.14 6.24 23.59
N GLY A 265 -1.00 6.77 23.12
CA GLY A 265 -2.22 7.02 23.88
C GLY A 265 -3.28 5.93 23.75
#